data_AF-A0A2E8R9C6-F1
#
_entry.id   AF-A0A2E8R9C6-F1
#
_cell.length_a   1.000
_cell.length_b   1.000
_cell.length_c   1.000
_cell.angle_alpha   90.00
_cell.angle_beta   90.00
_cell.angle_gamma   90.00
#
_symmetry.space_group_name_H-M   'P 1'
#
loop_
_entity.id
_entity.type
_entity.pdbx_description
1 polymer ?
#
loop_
_entity_poly.entity_id
_entity_poly.type
_entity_poly.pdbx_seq_one_letter_code
_entity_poly.pdbx_strand_id
1 'polypeptide(L)'
;MKLKNLNLFQSDQDWQLKKLKYPKATIKLGSTFSGIGAIEQALERLNLNYKIQFAGDIDPFVKTSYFENYKITEQSWHDDITKFDASPYKNKVDLLVGGAPCQAFSMVGKRLGLEDTRGTLFYDFARVVAESQPKTFIFENVAGLMNHDSGKTWKVIHQVFEDLGYKVFFDFL
;
A
#
# COMPACT_ATOMS: atom_id res chain seq x y z
N MET A 1 -1.52 -23.91 9.19
CA MET A 1 -0.65 -23.00 9.97
C MET A 1 -1.53 -21.89 10.53
N LYS A 2 -1.60 -21.70 11.86
CA LYS A 2 -2.34 -20.56 12.44
C LYS A 2 -1.51 -19.30 12.16
N LEU A 3 -2.07 -18.35 11.41
CA LEU A 3 -1.46 -17.02 11.24
C LEU A 3 -1.29 -16.42 12.64
N LYS A 4 -0.05 -16.14 13.05
CA LYS A 4 0.22 -15.46 14.31
C LYS A 4 -0.06 -13.98 14.08
N ASN A 5 -1.05 -13.42 14.78
CA ASN A 5 -1.22 -11.98 14.84
C ASN A 5 0.00 -11.40 15.58
N LEU A 6 0.91 -10.79 14.83
CA LEU A 6 2.02 -10.04 15.38
C LEU A 6 1.53 -8.60 15.54
N ASN A 7 1.10 -8.21 16.74
CA ASN A 7 0.70 -6.83 17.00
C ASN A 7 1.91 -5.90 16.88
N LEU A 8 1.83 -4.93 15.97
CA LEU A 8 2.83 -3.87 15.78
C LEU A 8 2.98 -2.97 17.03
N PHE A 9 1.91 -2.85 17.83
CA PHE A 9 1.82 -1.90 18.93
C PHE A 9 1.85 -2.52 20.33
N GLN A 10 2.35 -3.76 20.50
CA GLN A 10 2.62 -4.31 21.83
C GLN A 10 3.79 -3.58 22.49
N SER A 11 3.52 -2.40 23.06
CA SER A 11 4.42 -1.74 24.01
C SER A 11 3.62 -1.08 25.12
N ASP A 12 4.20 -1.07 26.32
CA ASP A 12 3.59 -0.42 27.50
C ASP A 12 3.46 1.10 27.36
N GLN A 13 4.15 1.70 26.37
CA GLN A 13 3.99 3.10 25.99
C GLN A 13 3.02 3.26 24.82
N ASP A 14 2.11 4.23 24.95
CA ASP A 14 1.29 4.73 23.87
C ASP A 14 2.18 5.14 22.68
N TRP A 15 1.89 4.59 21.50
CA TRP A 15 2.65 4.86 20.29
C TRP A 15 2.59 6.33 19.88
N GLN A 16 1.53 7.05 20.25
CA GLN A 16 1.39 8.49 20.00
C GLN A 16 2.41 9.33 20.77
N LEU A 17 2.93 8.80 21.87
CA LEU A 17 3.94 9.46 22.70
C LEU A 17 5.37 9.11 22.26
N LYS A 18 5.54 8.16 21.34
CA LYS A 18 6.87 7.76 20.85
C LYS A 18 7.48 8.87 20.01
N LYS A 19 8.73 9.21 20.33
CA LYS A 19 9.51 10.16 19.54
C LYS A 19 10.14 9.45 18.35
N LEU A 20 10.04 10.07 17.18
CA LEU A 20 10.75 9.62 15.98
C LEU A 20 12.26 9.63 16.25
N LYS A 21 12.93 8.49 15.99
CA LYS A 21 14.38 8.37 16.18
C LYS A 21 15.18 9.27 15.22
N TYR A 22 14.65 9.49 14.01
CA TYR A 22 15.27 10.31 12.96
C TYR A 22 14.27 11.31 12.38
N PRO A 23 13.83 12.32 13.15
CA PRO A 23 12.72 13.20 12.77
C PRO A 23 13.02 14.10 11.56
N LYS A 24 14.30 14.27 11.21
CA LYS A 24 14.74 15.06 10.05
C LYS A 24 14.99 14.22 8.79
N ALA A 25 14.90 12.89 8.88
CA ALA A 25 15.12 12.03 7.73
C ALA A 25 14.04 12.28 6.66
N THR A 26 14.43 12.18 5.38
CA THR A 26 13.49 12.28 4.26
C THR A 26 13.04 10.89 3.84
N ILE A 27 11.73 10.65 3.92
CA ILE A 27 11.11 9.40 3.47
C ILE A 27 10.90 9.46 1.95
N LYS A 28 11.47 8.52 1.21
CA LYS A 28 11.15 8.34 -0.22
C LYS A 28 9.84 7.57 -0.35
N LEU A 29 8.79 8.25 -0.76
CA LEU A 29 7.42 7.76 -0.75
C LEU A 29 6.99 7.28 -2.14
N GLY A 30 6.45 6.06 -2.22
CA GLY A 30 5.62 5.61 -3.33
C GLY A 30 4.17 5.54 -2.88
N SER A 31 3.25 5.99 -3.72
CA SER A 31 1.81 5.92 -3.44
C SER A 31 1.09 5.35 -4.66
N THR A 32 0.12 4.48 -4.46
CA THR A 32 -0.75 3.92 -5.51
C THR A 32 -2.18 3.91 -4.98
N PHE A 33 -3.18 4.04 -5.85
CA PHE A 33 -4.54 4.32 -5.40
C PHE A 33 -4.53 5.55 -4.48
N SER A 34 -3.77 6.57 -4.89
CA SER A 34 -3.31 7.65 -4.02
C SER A 34 -4.45 8.47 -3.46
N GLY A 35 -5.60 8.52 -4.15
CA GLY A 35 -6.68 9.42 -3.80
C GLY A 35 -6.15 10.84 -3.62
N ILE A 36 -6.66 11.55 -2.63
CA ILE A 36 -6.28 12.94 -2.33
C ILE A 36 -4.98 13.08 -1.49
N GLY A 37 -4.18 12.02 -1.38
CA GLY A 37 -2.87 12.05 -0.69
C GLY A 37 -2.95 11.97 0.83
N ALA A 38 -3.67 10.99 1.37
CA ALA A 38 -3.84 10.82 2.82
C ALA A 38 -2.50 10.56 3.55
N ILE A 39 -1.58 9.82 2.94
CA ILE A 39 -0.28 9.53 3.54
C ILE A 39 0.63 10.77 3.55
N GLU A 40 0.59 11.58 2.49
CA GLU A 40 1.30 12.85 2.41
C GLU A 40 0.84 13.78 3.54
N GLN A 41 -0.47 13.94 3.72
CA GLN A 41 -1.04 14.70 4.84
C GLN A 41 -0.63 14.17 6.21
N ALA A 42 -0.57 12.84 6.38
CA ALA A 42 -0.13 12.24 7.63
C ALA A 42 1.35 12.58 7.92
N LEU A 43 2.22 12.50 6.91
CA LEU A 43 3.64 12.85 7.05
C LEU A 43 3.84 14.34 7.36
N GLU A 44 3.06 15.22 6.73
CA GLU A 44 3.07 16.66 7.01
C GLU A 44 2.64 16.96 8.45
N ARG A 45 1.55 16.34 8.92
CA ARG A 45 1.07 16.49 10.31
C ARG A 45 2.07 15.96 11.34
N LEU A 46 2.84 14.95 10.98
CA LEU A 46 3.93 14.41 11.80
C LEU A 46 5.23 15.24 11.68
N ASN A 47 5.24 16.31 10.89
CA ASN A 47 6.41 17.14 10.60
C ASN A 47 7.61 16.31 10.09
N LEU A 48 7.32 15.33 9.23
CA LEU A 48 8.30 14.46 8.60
C LEU A 48 8.60 14.94 7.18
N ASN A 49 9.89 14.96 6.83
CA ASN A 49 10.28 15.24 5.45
C ASN A 49 9.95 14.03 4.58
N TYR A 50 9.42 14.27 3.38
CA TYR A 50 9.20 13.23 2.40
C TYR A 50 9.52 13.71 0.98
N LYS A 51 9.78 12.76 0.09
CA LYS A 51 9.96 12.98 -1.34
C LYS A 51 9.18 11.92 -2.09
N ILE A 52 8.19 12.35 -2.85
CA ILE A 52 7.40 11.47 -3.70
C ILE A 52 8.32 10.93 -4.83
N GLN A 53 8.46 9.61 -4.91
CA GLN A 53 9.12 8.90 -6.01
C GLN A 53 8.12 8.66 -7.13
N PHE A 54 6.93 8.18 -6.78
CA PHE A 54 5.80 8.07 -7.67
C PHE A 54 4.48 8.16 -6.88
N ALA A 55 3.43 8.61 -7.55
CA ALA A 55 2.05 8.54 -7.08
C ALA A 55 1.14 8.13 -8.25
N GLY A 56 -0.09 7.72 -7.98
CA GLY A 56 -1.01 7.47 -9.06
C GLY A 56 -2.40 7.04 -8.66
N ASP A 57 -3.34 7.42 -9.51
CA ASP A 57 -4.76 7.13 -9.39
C ASP A 57 -5.39 7.14 -10.79
N ILE A 58 -6.42 6.30 -10.99
CA ILE A 58 -7.12 6.18 -12.28
C ILE A 58 -8.05 7.36 -12.55
N ASP A 59 -8.47 8.06 -11.49
CA ASP A 59 -9.38 9.19 -11.61
C ASP A 59 -8.62 10.50 -11.98
N PRO A 60 -8.92 11.13 -13.13
CA PRO A 60 -8.28 12.38 -13.53
C PRO A 60 -8.59 13.56 -12.60
N PHE A 61 -9.72 13.55 -11.88
CA PHE A 61 -10.02 14.57 -10.87
C PHE A 61 -9.12 14.42 -9.65
N VAL A 62 -8.78 13.18 -9.28
CA VAL A 62 -7.79 12.90 -8.25
C VAL A 62 -6.43 13.43 -8.67
N LYS A 63 -5.98 13.16 -9.90
CA LYS A 63 -4.73 13.71 -10.44
C LYS A 63 -4.69 15.24 -10.32
N THR A 64 -5.77 15.90 -10.74
CA THR A 64 -5.88 17.37 -10.67
C THR A 64 -5.72 17.85 -9.24
N SER A 65 -6.47 17.28 -8.29
CA SER A 65 -6.36 17.63 -6.87
C SER A 65 -4.96 17.36 -6.31
N TYR A 66 -4.34 16.22 -6.68
CA TYR A 66 -3.03 15.82 -6.18
C TYR A 66 -1.93 16.78 -6.65
N PHE A 67 -1.94 17.20 -7.92
CA PHE A 67 -0.95 18.14 -8.48
C PHE A 67 -1.06 19.55 -7.91
N GLU A 68 -2.26 19.98 -7.49
CA GLU A 68 -2.45 21.26 -6.82
C GLU A 68 -1.94 21.27 -5.37
N ASN A 69 -1.89 20.10 -4.71
CA ASN A 69 -1.51 20.00 -3.30
C ASN A 69 -0.07 19.55 -3.08
N TYR A 70 0.53 18.81 -4.02
CA TYR A 70 1.84 18.17 -3.81
C TYR A 70 2.83 18.45 -4.93
N LYS A 71 4.11 18.53 -4.56
CA LYS A 71 5.21 18.71 -5.51
C LYS A 71 5.54 17.40 -6.22
N ILE A 72 4.90 17.19 -7.37
CA ILE A 72 5.09 16.02 -8.24
C ILE A 72 5.22 16.47 -9.71
N THR A 73 5.76 15.59 -10.56
CA THR A 73 5.82 15.80 -12.01
C THR A 73 5.05 14.72 -12.74
N GLU A 74 4.64 14.99 -13.98
CA GLU A 74 4.00 14.01 -14.87
C GLU A 74 4.78 12.70 -14.99
N GLN A 75 6.12 12.74 -15.00
CA GLN A 75 6.97 11.54 -15.08
C GLN A 75 6.89 10.66 -13.83
N SER A 76 6.46 11.22 -12.71
CA SER A 76 6.30 10.51 -11.43
C SER A 76 4.83 10.15 -11.16
N TRP A 77 3.93 10.42 -12.10
CA TRP A 77 2.52 10.07 -12.00
C TRP A 77 2.18 8.88 -12.90
N HIS A 78 1.36 7.97 -12.41
CA HIS A 78 0.73 6.94 -13.24
C HIS A 78 -0.79 7.02 -13.12
N ASP A 79 -1.50 6.87 -14.24
CA ASP A 79 -2.97 6.85 -14.22
C ASP A 79 -3.47 5.42 -13.95
N ASP A 80 -2.99 4.44 -14.72
CA ASP A 80 -3.45 3.05 -14.63
C ASP A 80 -2.35 2.16 -14.04
N ILE A 81 -2.57 1.70 -12.79
CA ILE A 81 -1.60 0.83 -12.10
C ILE A 81 -1.31 -0.45 -12.88
N THR A 82 -2.28 -0.97 -13.66
CA THR A 82 -2.10 -2.20 -14.46
C THR A 82 -1.05 -2.05 -15.56
N LYS A 83 -0.74 -0.80 -15.93
CA LYS A 83 0.26 -0.43 -16.95
C LYS A 83 1.51 0.21 -16.35
N PHE A 84 1.52 0.49 -15.06
CA PHE A 84 2.61 1.16 -14.39
C PHE A 84 3.80 0.21 -14.16
N ASP A 85 4.97 0.56 -14.69
CA ASP A 85 6.24 -0.13 -14.40
C ASP A 85 6.98 0.57 -13.27
N ALA A 86 7.07 -0.11 -12.12
CA ALA A 86 7.74 0.42 -10.93
C ALA A 86 9.23 -0.01 -10.85
N SER A 87 9.74 -0.78 -11.81
CA SER A 87 11.13 -1.26 -11.86
C SER A 87 12.18 -0.14 -11.82
N PRO A 88 11.97 1.04 -12.46
CA PRO A 88 12.90 2.17 -12.35
C PRO A 88 13.11 2.68 -10.90
N TYR A 89 12.17 2.37 -10.00
CA TYR A 89 12.18 2.75 -8.60
C TYR A 89 12.71 1.66 -7.66
N LYS A 90 13.22 0.55 -8.21
CA LYS A 90 13.80 -0.56 -7.43
C LYS A 90 14.82 -0.05 -6.40
N ASN A 91 14.61 -0.39 -5.12
CA ASN A 91 15.43 0.03 -3.98
C ASN A 91 15.51 1.57 -3.76
N LYS A 92 14.61 2.34 -4.36
CA LYS A 92 14.53 3.80 -4.21
C LYS A 92 13.33 4.27 -3.38
N VAL A 93 12.49 3.34 -2.93
CA VAL A 93 11.30 3.61 -2.11
C VAL A 93 11.56 3.15 -0.67
N ASP A 94 11.36 4.05 0.29
CA ASP A 94 11.42 3.72 1.71
C ASP A 94 10.05 3.20 2.19
N LEU A 95 8.97 3.89 1.81
CA LEU A 95 7.60 3.56 2.16
C LEU A 95 6.74 3.53 0.90
N LEU A 96 6.07 2.41 0.65
CA LEU A 96 5.01 2.30 -0.36
C LEU A 96 3.65 2.22 0.33
N VAL A 97 2.67 3.02 -0.11
CA VAL A 97 1.30 2.96 0.42
C VAL A 97 0.31 2.70 -0.71
N GLY A 98 -0.69 1.88 -0.45
CA GLY A 98 -1.84 1.73 -1.32
C GLY A 98 -2.99 0.98 -0.67
N GLY A 99 -4.20 1.19 -1.18
CA GLY A 99 -5.40 0.47 -0.78
C GLY A 99 -6.17 0.05 -2.02
N ALA A 100 -5.99 -1.20 -2.46
CA ALA A 100 -6.70 -1.68 -3.63
C ALA A 100 -8.22 -1.74 -3.32
N PRO A 101 -9.09 -1.28 -4.25
CA PRO A 101 -10.51 -1.19 -3.98
C PRO A 101 -11.12 -2.54 -3.60
N CYS A 102 -11.83 -2.56 -2.48
CA CYS A 102 -12.39 -3.76 -1.85
C CYS A 102 -13.35 -4.57 -2.76
N GLN A 103 -13.99 -3.93 -3.74
CA GLN A 103 -15.04 -4.53 -4.58
C GLN A 103 -14.55 -5.72 -5.43
N ALA A 104 -13.25 -5.85 -5.66
CA ALA A 104 -12.67 -6.90 -6.51
C ALA A 104 -12.84 -8.31 -5.93
N PHE A 105 -13.01 -8.46 -4.62
CA PHE A 105 -13.08 -9.78 -4.00
C PHE A 105 -14.49 -10.40 -4.02
N SER A 106 -15.55 -9.59 -4.08
CA SER A 106 -16.93 -10.07 -3.85
C SER A 106 -17.62 -10.73 -5.05
N MET A 107 -17.06 -10.67 -6.27
CA MET A 107 -17.74 -11.15 -7.49
C MET A 107 -17.07 -12.34 -8.20
N VAL A 108 -15.82 -12.68 -7.88
CA VAL A 108 -15.02 -13.68 -8.62
C VAL A 108 -15.18 -15.11 -8.03
N GLY A 109 -16.19 -15.30 -7.17
CA GLY A 109 -16.41 -16.53 -6.41
C GLY A 109 -17.22 -17.63 -7.13
N LYS A 110 -17.68 -17.42 -8.36
CA LYS A 110 -18.25 -18.50 -9.17
C LYS A 110 -17.22 -19.05 -10.17
N ARG A 111 -16.36 -19.93 -9.64
CA ARG A 111 -15.79 -21.12 -10.31
C ARG A 111 -14.38 -21.11 -10.98
N LEU A 112 -13.43 -20.18 -10.78
CA LEU A 112 -12.18 -20.27 -11.58
C LEU A 112 -10.82 -19.96 -10.89
N GLY A 113 -10.51 -20.56 -9.72
CA GLY A 113 -9.12 -20.76 -9.27
C GLY A 113 -8.19 -19.52 -9.10
N LEU A 114 -6.90 -19.77 -8.84
CA LEU A 114 -5.83 -18.76 -8.70
C LEU A 114 -5.61 -17.91 -9.96
N GLU A 115 -6.18 -18.33 -11.09
CA GLU A 115 -6.06 -17.66 -12.39
C GLU A 115 -6.91 -16.39 -12.48
N ASP A 116 -8.07 -16.38 -11.80
CA ASP A 116 -9.08 -15.30 -11.81
C ASP A 116 -8.79 -14.25 -10.72
N THR A 117 -8.11 -14.64 -9.64
CA THR A 117 -7.64 -13.70 -8.60
C THR A 117 -6.57 -12.75 -9.15
N ARG A 118 -5.78 -13.16 -10.16
CA ARG A 118 -4.80 -12.32 -10.88
C ARG A 118 -5.43 -11.10 -11.56
N GLY A 119 -6.75 -11.08 -11.76
CA GLY A 119 -7.48 -9.92 -12.31
C GLY A 119 -7.86 -8.86 -11.26
N THR A 120 -7.47 -9.05 -9.99
CA THR A 120 -7.75 -8.09 -8.92
C THR A 120 -6.58 -7.11 -8.77
N LEU A 121 -6.91 -5.82 -8.53
CA LEU A 121 -5.94 -4.73 -8.33
C LEU A 121 -4.99 -4.95 -7.13
N PHE A 122 -5.27 -5.95 -6.28
CA PHE A 122 -4.32 -6.44 -5.29
C PHE A 122 -3.04 -7.01 -5.93
N TYR A 123 -3.15 -7.80 -7.01
CA TYR A 123 -1.95 -8.35 -7.67
C TYR A 123 -1.14 -7.29 -8.37
N ASP A 124 -1.77 -6.23 -8.87
CA ASP A 124 -1.05 -5.05 -9.38
C ASP A 124 -0.29 -4.34 -8.27
N PHE A 125 -0.89 -4.17 -7.09
CA PHE A 125 -0.16 -3.66 -5.92
C PHE A 125 1.01 -4.57 -5.54
N ALA A 126 0.80 -5.88 -5.46
CA ALA A 126 1.85 -6.85 -5.17
C ALA A 126 2.98 -6.84 -6.22
N ARG A 127 2.64 -6.64 -7.50
CA ARG A 127 3.59 -6.45 -8.58
C ARG A 127 4.42 -5.18 -8.38
N VAL A 128 3.78 -4.06 -8.05
CA VAL A 128 4.50 -2.80 -7.72
C VAL A 128 5.43 -2.99 -6.51
N VAL A 129 5.02 -3.73 -5.47
CA VAL A 129 5.88 -4.11 -4.34
C VAL A 129 7.09 -4.92 -4.83
N ALA A 130 6.88 -5.91 -5.70
CA ALA A 130 7.93 -6.77 -6.23
C ALA A 130 8.93 -6.02 -7.11
N GLU A 131 8.44 -5.13 -7.97
CA GLU A 131 9.23 -4.32 -8.91
C GLU A 131 10.03 -3.23 -8.18
N SER A 132 9.39 -2.48 -7.28
CA SER A 132 10.02 -1.35 -6.58
C SER A 132 10.84 -1.74 -5.34
N GLN A 133 10.58 -2.92 -4.76
CA GLN A 133 11.25 -3.42 -3.55
C GLN A 133 11.36 -2.35 -2.44
N PRO A 134 10.23 -1.80 -1.94
CA PRO A 134 10.26 -0.78 -0.91
C PRO A 134 10.80 -1.36 0.41
N LYS A 135 11.38 -0.51 1.28
CA LYS A 135 11.82 -1.01 2.60
C LYS A 135 10.65 -1.48 3.47
N THR A 136 9.50 -0.81 3.35
CA THR A 136 8.24 -1.20 4.00
C THR A 136 7.08 -0.76 3.14
N PHE A 137 5.92 -1.40 3.32
CA PHE A 137 4.67 -0.94 2.71
C PHE A 137 3.52 -0.93 3.72
N ILE A 138 2.49 -0.15 3.40
CA ILE A 138 1.18 -0.17 4.08
C ILE A 138 0.15 -0.54 3.02
N PHE A 139 -0.61 -1.60 3.29
CA PHE A 139 -1.74 -2.00 2.49
C PHE A 139 -3.02 -1.82 3.31
N GLU A 140 -3.86 -0.86 2.91
CA GLU A 140 -5.12 -0.56 3.58
C GLU A 140 -6.28 -1.33 2.92
N ASN A 141 -7.22 -1.81 3.73
CA ASN A 141 -8.46 -2.38 3.24
C ASN A 141 -9.54 -2.39 4.34
N VAL A 142 -10.79 -2.62 3.93
CA VAL A 142 -11.91 -2.70 4.85
C VAL A 142 -11.86 -3.96 5.71
N ALA A 143 -12.42 -3.89 6.92
CA ALA A 143 -12.46 -5.00 7.88
C ALA A 143 -13.10 -6.29 7.33
N GLY A 144 -14.03 -6.15 6.36
CA GLY A 144 -14.68 -7.28 5.69
C GLY A 144 -13.72 -8.25 4.99
N LEU A 145 -12.51 -7.81 4.62
CA LEU A 145 -11.49 -8.63 3.97
C LEU A 145 -11.15 -9.91 4.75
N MET A 146 -11.19 -9.84 6.09
CA MET A 146 -10.75 -10.94 6.96
C MET A 146 -11.73 -12.12 6.98
N ASN A 147 -13.00 -11.84 6.78
CA ASN A 147 -14.05 -12.86 6.73
C ASN A 147 -14.45 -13.22 5.29
N HIS A 148 -13.93 -12.47 4.32
CA HIS A 148 -14.20 -12.71 2.91
C HIS A 148 -13.75 -14.12 2.47
N ASP A 149 -14.61 -14.82 1.73
CA ASP A 149 -14.44 -16.23 1.34
C ASP A 149 -13.98 -17.10 2.53
N SER A 150 -14.63 -16.96 3.68
CA SER A 150 -14.28 -17.69 4.91
C SER A 150 -12.82 -17.49 5.34
N GLY A 151 -12.28 -16.30 5.11
CA GLY A 151 -10.91 -15.90 5.42
C GLY A 151 -9.84 -16.45 4.48
N LYS A 152 -10.21 -17.02 3.33
CA LYS A 152 -9.23 -17.45 2.32
C LYS A 152 -8.51 -16.28 1.66
N THR A 153 -9.24 -15.19 1.38
CA THR A 153 -8.66 -14.02 0.72
C THR A 153 -7.51 -13.41 1.52
N TRP A 154 -7.69 -13.21 2.82
CA TRP A 154 -6.62 -12.75 3.69
C TRP A 154 -5.40 -13.69 3.69
N LYS A 155 -5.63 -15.01 3.74
CA LYS A 155 -4.54 -15.99 3.70
C LYS A 155 -3.73 -15.89 2.40
N VAL A 156 -4.40 -15.69 1.26
CA VAL A 156 -3.73 -15.49 -0.04
C VAL A 156 -2.91 -14.20 -0.03
N ILE A 157 -3.50 -13.08 0.41
CA ILE A 157 -2.79 -11.79 0.50
C ILE A 157 -1.54 -11.89 1.37
N HIS A 158 -1.69 -12.48 2.55
CA HIS A 158 -0.58 -12.69 3.49
C HIS A 158 0.53 -13.54 2.85
N GLN A 159 0.17 -14.67 2.24
CA GLN A 159 1.14 -15.57 1.61
C GLN A 159 1.88 -14.88 0.46
N VAL A 160 1.18 -14.12 -0.39
CA VAL A 160 1.81 -13.40 -1.50
C VAL A 160 2.87 -12.42 -1.00
N PHE A 161 2.58 -11.65 0.05
CA PHE A 161 3.59 -10.73 0.60
C PHE A 161 4.74 -11.45 1.31
N GLU A 162 4.49 -12.59 1.97
CA GLU A 162 5.56 -13.42 2.54
C GLU A 162 6.46 -14.03 1.45
N ASP A 163 5.88 -14.49 0.34
CA ASP A 163 6.62 -15.03 -0.82
C ASP A 163 7.47 -13.95 -1.51
N LEU A 164 7.06 -12.68 -1.43
CA LEU A 164 7.85 -11.52 -1.85
C LEU A 164 8.97 -11.15 -0.85
N GLY A 165 9.08 -11.88 0.27
CA GLY A 165 10.13 -11.69 1.26
C GLY A 165 9.79 -10.70 2.37
N TYR A 166 8.52 -10.30 2.52
CA TYR A 166 8.09 -9.36 3.55
C TYR A 166 7.48 -10.07 4.74
N LYS A 167 7.82 -9.60 5.94
CA LYS A 167 7.10 -9.97 7.15
C LYS A 167 5.84 -9.13 7.27
N VAL A 168 4.68 -9.77 7.26
CA VAL A 168 3.38 -9.09 7.34
C VAL A 168 2.94 -8.93 8.79
N PHE A 169 2.50 -7.73 9.13
CA PHE A 169 1.86 -7.39 10.40
C PHE A 169 0.52 -6.72 10.09
N PHE A 170 -0.51 -6.97 10.89
CA PHE A 170 -1.85 -6.43 10.66
C PHE A 170 -2.53 -6.13 11.99
N ASP A 171 -3.42 -5.14 11.99
CA ASP A 171 -4.25 -4.79 13.14
C ASP A 171 -5.58 -4.21 12.66
N PHE A 172 -6.56 -4.13 13.57
CA PHE A 172 -7.82 -3.44 13.34
C PHE A 172 -7.80 -2.12 14.12
N LEU A 173 -7.97 -1.01 13.40
CA LEU A 173 -7.95 0.34 13.95
C LEU A 173 -9.35 0.95 13.98
#